data_AF-A0A669PGH0-F1
#
_entry.id   AF-A0A669PGH0-F1
#
_cell.length_a   1.000
_cell.length_b   1.000
_cell.length_c   1.000
_cell.angle_alpha   90.00
_cell.angle_beta   90.00
_cell.angle_gamma   90.00
#
_symmetry.space_group_name_H-M   'P 1'
#
loop_
_entity.id
_entity.type
_entity.pdbx_description
1 polymer ?
#
loop_
_entity_poly.entity_id
_entity_poly.type
_entity_poly.pdbx_seq_one_letter_code
_entity_poly.pdbx_strand_id
1 'polypeptide(L)'
;MERGAAPGPERLFDSQRFPTDGFVLLALLLYAPVGLCLLVLRLFIGVHVFLVGCILPDGMLRRLIVRVMCSVLGLFVQQSGPRPRDAAVQVYIANHVTHFDHNVINLLTSCNTPALNGAPGFICWSRGFMELGVTGSRAELVDSLKAYSSHRGNPPLLLFPEEAATNGRAGLLRFSSWPFSILDVVQPVALQVQRPLITVSVADSSWITELFWTFFVPFTVYQVRWMPSVPRRAEELSEDFALRVQELLAMELGVVSTQLTAADKAEHMKRLRHSSHLPLAPASSQPLAARLRMTSSLSGIGSFAPEDARITTMAQQVKEVLPHVPLEVIRTDLAQTNCVDTTIANLLEGRVPFFPESEAGTDLPAPSTSWAASGSGIQGSVALPSSKPATKQFAKSPVERHLSLQERKRALYDYARRRFAEKHGAARAGGSP
;
A
#
# COMPACT_ATOMS: atom_id res chain seq x y z
N MET A 1 -21.42 0.56 31.61
CA MET A 1 -21.16 0.77 30.18
C MET A 1 -20.21 -0.32 29.73
N GLU A 2 -20.71 -1.35 29.03
CA GLU A 2 -19.85 -2.34 28.39
C GLU A 2 -18.89 -1.63 27.44
N ARG A 3 -17.58 -1.81 27.64
CA ARG A 3 -16.57 -1.49 26.62
C ARG A 3 -16.83 -2.45 25.46
N GLY A 4 -17.60 -2.01 24.46
CA GLY A 4 -17.76 -2.74 23.21
C GLY A 4 -16.40 -3.09 22.62
N ALA A 5 -16.28 -4.30 22.07
CA ALA A 5 -15.04 -4.77 21.45
C ALA A 5 -14.51 -3.72 20.46
N ALA A 6 -13.20 -3.43 20.53
CA ALA A 6 -12.56 -2.47 19.64
C ALA A 6 -12.85 -2.85 18.18
N PRO A 7 -13.22 -1.88 17.32
CA PRO A 7 -13.53 -2.18 15.93
C PRO A 7 -12.31 -2.79 15.24
N GLY A 8 -12.52 -3.92 14.57
CA GLY A 8 -11.50 -4.52 13.72
C GLY A 8 -11.18 -3.66 12.49
N PRO A 9 -10.07 -3.96 11.78
CA PRO A 9 -9.59 -3.15 10.66
C PRO A 9 -10.64 -2.98 9.54
N GLU A 10 -11.47 -3.99 9.30
CA GLU A 10 -12.59 -3.96 8.35
C GLU A 10 -13.64 -2.86 8.63
N ARG A 11 -13.75 -2.38 9.87
CA ARG A 11 -14.66 -1.26 10.21
C ARG A 11 -14.00 0.11 10.10
N LEU A 12 -12.68 0.18 10.13
CA LEU A 12 -11.91 1.44 10.04
C LEU A 12 -11.65 1.88 8.59
N PHE A 13 -11.71 0.94 7.66
CA PHE A 13 -11.30 1.15 6.27
C PHE A 13 -12.40 0.70 5.30
N ASP A 14 -12.75 1.58 4.37
CA ASP A 14 -13.65 1.22 3.29
C ASP A 14 -12.82 0.62 2.14
N SER A 15 -13.07 -0.66 1.82
CA SER A 15 -12.42 -1.35 0.69
C SER A 15 -13.13 -1.12 -0.65
N GLN A 16 -14.43 -0.81 -0.60
CA GLN A 16 -15.27 -0.58 -1.77
C GLN A 16 -15.76 0.86 -1.81
N ARG A 17 -15.81 1.44 -3.01
CA ARG A 17 -16.30 2.81 -3.21
C ARG A 17 -17.81 2.90 -3.32
N PHE A 18 -18.39 1.92 -4.00
CA PHE A 18 -19.80 1.90 -4.32
C PHE A 18 -20.62 1.43 -3.13
N PRO A 19 -21.82 1.99 -2.94
CA PRO A 19 -22.73 1.55 -1.90
C PRO A 19 -23.16 0.10 -2.16
N THR A 20 -23.29 -0.68 -1.10
CA THR A 20 -23.88 -2.03 -1.16
C THR A 20 -25.40 -1.97 -1.31
N ASP A 21 -26.02 -0.85 -0.94
CA ASP A 21 -27.45 -0.62 -1.10
C ASP A 21 -27.81 -0.36 -2.57
N GLY A 22 -28.66 -1.23 -3.13
CA GLY A 22 -29.12 -1.15 -4.52
C GLY A 22 -29.87 0.14 -4.85
N PHE A 23 -30.60 0.74 -3.91
CA PHE A 23 -31.30 2.01 -4.15
C PHE A 23 -30.33 3.18 -4.29
N VAL A 24 -29.30 3.23 -3.43
CA VAL A 24 -28.25 4.26 -3.51
C VAL A 24 -27.41 4.06 -4.78
N LEU A 25 -27.16 2.80 -5.16
CA LEU A 25 -26.47 2.48 -6.41
C LEU A 25 -27.27 2.92 -7.64
N LEU A 26 -28.59 2.69 -7.66
CA LEU A 26 -29.47 3.17 -8.72
C LEU A 26 -29.50 4.70 -8.79
N ALA A 27 -29.60 5.38 -7.64
CA ALA A 27 -29.53 6.84 -7.58
C ALA A 27 -28.19 7.37 -8.12
N LEU A 28 -27.08 6.71 -7.80
CA LEU A 28 -25.75 7.03 -8.34
C LEU A 28 -25.70 6.83 -9.85
N LEU A 29 -26.29 5.75 -10.38
CA LEU A 29 -26.34 5.48 -11.82
C LEU A 29 -27.16 6.54 -12.57
N LEU A 30 -28.32 6.93 -12.02
CA LEU A 30 -29.15 8.01 -12.57
C LEU A 30 -28.45 9.37 -12.51
N TYR A 31 -27.65 9.61 -11.46
CA TYR A 31 -26.84 10.82 -11.31
C TYR A 31 -25.60 10.84 -12.23
N ALA A 32 -25.07 9.67 -12.64
CA ALA A 32 -23.77 9.56 -13.29
C ALA A 32 -23.58 10.47 -14.54
N PRO A 33 -24.57 10.66 -15.44
CA PRO A 33 -24.42 11.59 -16.56
C PRO A 33 -24.19 13.04 -16.10
N VAL A 34 -24.94 13.48 -15.09
CA VAL A 34 -24.79 14.82 -14.49
C VAL A 34 -23.45 14.93 -13.77
N GLY A 35 -23.08 13.90 -13.01
CA GLY A 35 -21.78 13.82 -12.33
C GLY A 35 -20.60 13.89 -13.29
N LEU A 36 -20.69 13.29 -14.48
CA LEU A 36 -19.66 13.37 -15.51
C LEU A 36 -19.55 14.79 -16.10
N CYS A 37 -20.68 15.47 -16.36
CA CYS A 37 -20.67 16.87 -16.76
C CYS A 37 -20.03 17.77 -15.69
N LEU A 38 -20.39 17.55 -14.41
CA LEU A 38 -19.80 18.28 -13.28
C LEU A 38 -18.30 18.01 -13.15
N LEU A 39 -17.87 16.77 -13.33
CA LEU A 39 -16.45 16.37 -13.31
C LEU A 39 -15.65 17.18 -14.32
N VAL A 40 -16.10 17.23 -15.57
CA VAL A 40 -15.42 17.97 -16.64
C VAL A 40 -15.39 19.46 -16.33
N LEU A 41 -16.53 20.05 -15.98
CA LEU A 41 -16.62 21.47 -15.63
C LEU A 41 -15.67 21.83 -14.46
N ARG A 42 -15.67 21.02 -13.40
CA ARG A 42 -14.85 21.25 -12.21
C ARG A 42 -13.38 20.97 -12.44
N LEU A 43 -13.01 20.14 -13.41
CA LEU A 43 -11.61 19.98 -13.82
C LEU A 43 -11.07 21.30 -14.36
N PHE A 44 -11.82 21.96 -15.26
CA PHE A 44 -11.44 23.28 -15.77
C PHE A 44 -11.38 24.33 -14.65
N ILE A 45 -12.42 24.42 -13.82
CA ILE A 45 -12.43 25.36 -12.69
C ILE A 45 -11.28 25.05 -11.72
N GLY A 46 -10.99 23.78 -11.47
CA GLY A 46 -9.94 23.31 -10.56
C GLY A 46 -8.55 23.78 -11.00
N VAL A 47 -8.27 23.77 -12.30
CA VAL A 47 -7.03 24.35 -12.86
C VAL A 47 -6.97 25.86 -12.56
N HIS A 48 -8.08 26.60 -12.68
CA HIS A 48 -8.11 28.02 -12.33
C HIS A 48 -7.91 28.25 -10.82
N VAL A 49 -8.52 27.42 -9.97
CA VAL A 49 -8.30 27.50 -8.50
C VAL A 49 -6.83 27.31 -8.17
N PHE A 50 -6.18 26.33 -8.82
CA PHE A 50 -4.76 26.08 -8.65
C PHE A 50 -3.91 27.28 -9.07
N LEU A 51 -4.14 27.82 -10.28
CA LEU A 51 -3.42 29.00 -10.79
C LEU A 51 -3.60 30.23 -9.87
N VAL A 52 -4.83 30.52 -9.47
CA VAL A 52 -5.14 31.61 -8.54
C VAL A 52 -4.46 31.40 -7.19
N GLY A 53 -4.43 30.15 -6.70
CA GLY A 53 -3.73 29.77 -5.47
C GLY A 53 -2.22 29.98 -5.53
N CYS A 54 -1.60 29.86 -6.71
CA CYS A 54 -0.17 30.11 -6.93
C CYS A 54 0.16 31.60 -7.12
N ILE A 55 -0.75 32.39 -7.69
CA ILE A 55 -0.52 33.81 -8.02
C ILE A 55 -0.78 34.70 -6.80
N LEU A 56 -1.81 34.40 -6.01
CA LEU A 56 -2.19 35.25 -4.88
C LEU A 56 -1.27 35.02 -3.67
N PRO A 57 -0.83 36.08 -2.98
CA PRO A 57 -0.07 35.96 -1.74
C PRO A 57 -0.95 35.44 -0.59
N ASP A 58 -0.32 34.79 0.39
CA ASP A 58 -1.02 34.29 1.57
C ASP A 58 -1.66 35.42 2.37
N GLY A 59 -2.99 35.37 2.47
CA GLY A 59 -3.78 36.42 3.13
C GLY A 59 -5.25 36.02 3.28
N MET A 60 -6.01 36.87 3.99
CA MET A 60 -7.45 36.65 4.18
C MET A 60 -8.20 36.65 2.85
N LEU A 61 -7.81 37.53 1.92
CA LEU A 61 -8.43 37.63 0.60
C LEU A 61 -8.22 36.37 -0.24
N ARG A 62 -6.98 35.86 -0.32
CA ARG A 62 -6.68 34.58 -0.98
C ARG A 62 -7.52 33.46 -0.41
N ARG A 63 -7.57 33.32 0.92
CA ARG A 63 -8.37 32.28 1.59
C ARG A 63 -9.86 32.42 1.29
N LEU A 64 -10.41 33.64 1.27
CA LEU A 64 -11.80 33.87 0.91
C LEU A 64 -12.07 33.47 -0.55
N ILE A 65 -11.25 33.94 -1.50
CA ILE A 65 -11.39 33.64 -2.92
C ILE A 65 -11.29 32.13 -3.15
N VAL A 66 -10.22 31.49 -2.66
CA VAL A 66 -10.01 30.05 -2.83
C VAL A 66 -11.13 29.27 -2.15
N ARG A 67 -11.64 29.69 -0.98
CA ARG A 67 -12.80 29.04 -0.32
C ARG A 67 -14.07 29.12 -1.16
N VAL A 68 -14.34 30.27 -1.77
CA VAL A 68 -15.49 30.44 -2.68
C VAL A 68 -15.31 29.54 -3.91
N MET A 69 -14.14 29.54 -4.53
CA MET A 69 -13.85 28.68 -5.69
C MET A 69 -13.92 27.18 -5.33
N CYS A 70 -13.40 26.77 -4.18
CA CYS A 70 -13.53 25.41 -3.66
C CYS A 70 -15.00 25.02 -3.42
N SER A 71 -15.84 25.95 -2.99
CA SER A 71 -17.29 25.70 -2.87
C SER A 71 -17.93 25.39 -4.22
N VAL A 72 -17.50 26.05 -5.30
CA VAL A 72 -17.92 25.74 -6.69
C VAL A 72 -17.42 24.36 -7.14
N LEU A 73 -16.22 23.95 -6.70
CA LEU A 73 -15.71 22.58 -6.88
C LEU A 73 -16.48 21.53 -6.06
N GLY A 74 -17.46 21.93 -5.26
CA GLY A 74 -18.25 21.05 -4.41
C GLY A 74 -17.60 20.79 -3.05
N LEU A 75 -16.55 21.50 -2.66
CA LEU A 75 -15.89 21.39 -1.37
C LEU A 75 -16.40 22.47 -0.42
N PHE A 76 -17.32 22.09 0.47
CA PHE A 76 -17.89 23.01 1.45
C PHE A 76 -17.19 22.83 2.79
N VAL A 77 -16.67 23.92 3.33
CA VAL A 77 -16.01 23.93 4.65
C VAL A 77 -16.86 24.69 5.64
N GLN A 78 -17.32 23.99 6.67
CA GLN A 78 -18.08 24.52 7.79
C GLN A 78 -17.24 24.45 9.05
N GLN A 79 -17.19 25.56 9.79
CA GLN A 79 -16.63 25.55 11.14
C GLN A 79 -17.76 25.29 12.12
N SER A 80 -17.60 24.26 12.95
CA SER A 80 -18.60 23.84 13.93
C SER A 80 -18.16 24.23 15.34
N GLY A 81 -19.05 24.90 16.07
CA GLY A 81 -18.88 25.26 17.48
C GLY A 81 -18.46 26.72 17.72
N PRO A 82 -18.71 27.25 18.93
CA PRO A 82 -18.45 28.65 19.27
C PRO A 82 -17.00 28.94 19.66
N ARG A 83 -16.14 27.91 19.72
CA ARG A 83 -14.81 28.03 20.33
C ARG A 83 -13.81 28.62 19.32
N PRO A 84 -13.18 29.76 19.64
CA PRO A 84 -12.20 30.35 18.76
C PRO A 84 -10.90 29.53 18.77
N ARG A 85 -10.16 29.64 17.67
CA ARG A 85 -8.77 29.18 17.54
C ARG A 85 -7.88 29.93 18.53
N ASP A 86 -6.94 29.23 19.14
CA ASP A 86 -5.95 29.86 20.02
C ASP A 86 -4.80 30.40 19.16
N ALA A 87 -4.65 31.73 19.11
CA ALA A 87 -3.62 32.36 18.29
C ALA A 87 -2.20 32.14 18.83
N ALA A 88 -2.04 31.69 20.07
CA ALA A 88 -0.74 31.42 20.67
C ALA A 88 -0.18 30.02 20.31
N VAL A 89 -1.04 29.11 19.81
CA VAL A 89 -0.65 27.73 19.53
C VAL A 89 0.01 27.61 18.16
N GLN A 90 1.15 26.91 18.14
CA GLN A 90 1.97 26.72 16.94
C GLN A 90 1.85 25.31 16.34
N VAL A 91 1.14 24.37 16.99
CA VAL A 91 0.97 23.00 16.49
C VAL A 91 -0.50 22.59 16.59
N TYR A 92 -1.07 22.27 15.43
CA TYR A 92 -2.40 21.70 15.27
C TYR A 92 -2.31 20.19 15.03
N ILE A 93 -3.13 19.44 15.75
CA ILE A 93 -3.23 17.98 15.65
C ILE A 93 -4.60 17.62 15.12
N ALA A 94 -4.68 17.06 13.92
CA ALA A 94 -5.95 16.68 13.31
C ALA A 94 -6.04 15.17 13.04
N ASN A 95 -7.25 14.61 13.12
CA ASN A 95 -7.50 13.29 12.56
C ASN A 95 -7.42 13.34 11.03
N HIS A 96 -7.18 12.18 10.41
CA HIS A 96 -6.98 12.08 8.97
C HIS A 96 -8.08 11.24 8.32
N VAL A 97 -8.88 11.86 7.45
CA VAL A 97 -10.03 11.26 6.76
C VAL A 97 -9.84 11.25 5.24
N THR A 98 -9.24 12.30 4.67
CA THR A 98 -9.06 12.43 3.22
C THR A 98 -7.68 12.96 2.84
N HIS A 99 -7.28 12.72 1.60
CA HIS A 99 -6.06 13.29 1.02
C HIS A 99 -6.08 14.84 0.89
N PHE A 100 -7.20 15.50 1.16
CA PHE A 100 -7.37 16.95 1.03
C PHE A 100 -7.54 17.66 2.39
N ASP A 101 -7.43 16.95 3.50
CA ASP A 101 -7.65 17.50 4.84
C ASP A 101 -6.78 18.73 5.13
N HIS A 102 -5.50 18.68 4.75
CA HIS A 102 -4.58 19.80 4.92
C HIS A 102 -4.99 21.01 4.08
N ASN A 103 -5.44 20.80 2.83
CA ASN A 103 -5.95 21.89 1.99
C ASN A 103 -7.16 22.54 2.65
N VAL A 104 -8.11 21.74 3.13
CA VAL A 104 -9.33 22.21 3.78
C VAL A 104 -9.03 23.04 5.03
N ILE A 105 -8.11 22.59 5.88
CA ILE A 105 -7.70 23.34 7.07
C ILE A 105 -6.97 24.63 6.65
N ASN A 106 -6.16 24.60 5.59
CA ASN A 106 -5.46 25.79 5.09
C ASN A 106 -6.40 26.88 4.54
N LEU A 107 -7.62 26.51 4.09
CA LEU A 107 -8.67 27.47 3.73
C LEU A 107 -9.17 28.27 4.95
N LEU A 108 -9.07 27.69 6.15
CA LEU A 108 -9.55 28.29 7.39
C LEU A 108 -8.46 29.05 8.13
N THR A 109 -7.24 28.51 8.15
CA THR A 109 -6.08 29.11 8.83
C THR A 109 -4.83 28.90 8.00
N SER A 110 -3.94 29.90 7.97
CA SER A 110 -2.60 29.69 7.42
C SER A 110 -1.88 28.67 8.30
N CYS A 111 -1.49 27.54 7.75
CA CYS A 111 -0.68 26.53 8.44
C CYS A 111 0.14 25.73 7.44
N ASN A 112 1.27 25.20 7.89
CA ASN A 112 2.14 24.36 7.08
C ASN A 112 2.05 22.90 7.51
N THR A 113 1.88 22.01 6.54
CA THR A 113 1.89 20.56 6.77
C THR A 113 3.14 19.95 6.15
N PRO A 114 4.01 19.30 6.94
CA PRO A 114 5.21 18.65 6.42
C PRO A 114 4.85 17.42 5.56
N ALA A 115 5.53 17.25 4.43
CA ALA A 115 5.41 16.04 3.63
C ALA A 115 6.19 14.89 4.29
N LEU A 116 5.48 13.87 4.79
CA LEU A 116 6.12 12.74 5.49
C LEU A 116 6.57 11.61 4.56
N ASN A 117 5.82 11.33 3.49
CA ASN A 117 6.03 10.20 2.58
C ASN A 117 5.69 10.56 1.12
N GLY A 118 5.91 11.82 0.72
CA GLY A 118 5.49 12.35 -0.59
C GLY A 118 6.60 12.35 -1.64
N ALA A 119 6.22 12.34 -2.92
CA ALA A 119 7.16 12.64 -4.00
C ALA A 119 7.67 14.10 -3.83
N PRO A 120 9.00 14.32 -3.79
CA PRO A 120 9.57 15.66 -3.63
C PRO A 120 9.27 16.56 -4.83
N GLY A 121 9.50 17.87 -4.67
CA GLY A 121 9.36 18.85 -5.74
C GLY A 121 7.91 19.21 -6.08
N PHE A 122 7.57 19.26 -7.38
CA PHE A 122 6.32 19.90 -7.86
C PHE A 122 5.04 19.30 -7.26
N ILE A 123 4.97 17.99 -7.04
CA ILE A 123 3.77 17.34 -6.47
C ILE A 123 3.58 17.72 -5.00
N CYS A 124 4.66 17.84 -4.24
CA CYS A 124 4.64 18.32 -2.86
C CYS A 124 4.17 19.78 -2.81
N TRP A 125 4.83 20.64 -3.59
CA TRP A 125 4.54 22.07 -3.66
C TRP A 125 3.12 22.36 -4.14
N SER A 126 2.68 21.72 -5.22
CA SER A 126 1.35 21.95 -5.82
C SER A 126 0.21 21.55 -4.87
N ARG A 127 0.48 20.63 -3.94
CA ARG A 127 -0.47 20.25 -2.90
C ARG A 127 -0.40 21.16 -1.67
N GLY A 128 0.48 22.15 -1.64
CA GLY A 128 0.66 23.05 -0.50
C GLY A 128 1.33 22.36 0.70
N PHE A 129 2.09 21.29 0.47
CA PHE A 129 2.90 20.67 1.51
C PHE A 129 4.23 21.41 1.65
N MET A 130 4.72 21.45 2.89
CA MET A 130 6.03 21.95 3.23
C MET A 130 7.06 20.84 3.00
N GLU A 131 7.94 21.06 2.03
CA GLU A 131 9.09 20.19 1.78
C GLU A 131 10.16 20.50 2.83
N LEU A 132 10.33 19.58 3.78
CA LEU A 132 11.56 19.54 4.55
C LEU A 132 12.55 18.74 3.73
N GLY A 133 13.65 19.35 3.30
CA GLY A 133 14.73 18.70 2.54
C GLY A 133 15.49 17.62 3.34
N VAL A 134 14.81 16.97 4.29
CA VAL A 134 15.31 15.93 5.18
C VAL A 134 14.99 14.60 4.53
N THR A 135 15.96 14.03 3.83
CA THR A 135 15.94 12.62 3.37
C THR A 135 16.29 11.64 4.50
N GLY A 136 16.44 12.15 5.72
CA GLY A 136 16.96 11.44 6.88
C GLY A 136 15.91 10.87 7.84
N SER A 137 16.39 10.48 9.02
CA SER A 137 15.60 9.77 10.04
C SER A 137 14.46 10.62 10.62
N ARG A 138 13.44 9.97 11.21
CA ARG A 138 12.33 10.65 11.93
C ARG A 138 12.82 11.64 13.00
N ALA A 139 14.00 11.42 13.58
CA ALA A 139 14.59 12.31 14.57
C ALA A 139 15.01 13.65 13.96
N GLU A 140 15.71 13.63 12.81
CA GLU A 140 16.14 14.84 12.10
C GLU A 140 14.96 15.69 11.63
N LEU A 141 13.87 15.03 11.21
CA LEU A 141 12.61 15.70 10.89
C LEU A 141 12.06 16.44 12.11
N VAL A 142 12.00 15.78 13.27
CA VAL A 142 11.51 16.39 14.52
C VAL A 142 12.37 17.58 14.92
N ASP A 143 13.70 17.48 14.82
CA ASP A 143 14.61 18.57 15.17
C ASP A 143 14.46 19.77 14.22
N SER A 144 14.26 19.49 12.93
CA SER A 144 13.96 20.54 11.93
C SER A 144 12.63 21.24 12.21
N LEU A 145 11.59 20.49 12.61
CA LEU A 145 10.29 21.05 12.97
C LEU A 145 10.32 21.83 14.29
N LYS A 146 11.16 21.44 15.26
CA LYS A 146 11.42 22.22 16.47
C LYS A 146 12.09 23.56 16.13
N ALA A 147 13.12 23.53 15.29
CA ALA A 147 13.79 24.73 14.81
C ALA A 147 12.84 25.63 14.01
N TYR A 148 11.95 25.04 13.20
CA TYR A 148 10.91 25.78 12.50
C TYR A 148 9.93 26.48 13.46
N SER A 149 9.48 25.76 14.50
CA SER A 149 8.49 26.25 15.46
C SER A 149 9.03 27.32 16.42
N SER A 150 10.35 27.38 16.62
CA SER A 150 10.97 28.40 17.48
C SER A 150 10.96 29.80 16.87
N HIS A 151 10.85 29.90 15.53
CA HIS A 151 10.77 31.17 14.82
C HIS A 151 9.33 31.71 14.85
N ARG A 152 9.07 32.72 15.69
CA ARG A 152 7.72 33.30 15.89
C ARG A 152 7.04 33.88 14.64
N GLY A 153 7.78 34.12 13.55
CA GLY A 153 7.22 34.58 12.28
C GLY A 153 6.63 33.47 11.42
N ASN A 154 6.90 32.21 11.74
CA ASN A 154 6.43 31.08 10.95
C ASN A 154 4.96 30.77 11.23
N PRO A 155 4.18 30.37 10.20
CA PRO A 155 2.84 29.86 10.40
C PRO A 155 2.86 28.55 11.21
N PRO A 156 1.77 28.27 11.95
CA PRO A 156 1.64 27.06 12.76
C PRO A 156 1.73 25.78 11.91
N LEU A 157 2.21 24.71 12.52
CA LEU A 157 2.31 23.38 11.93
C LEU A 157 0.97 22.64 12.05
N LEU A 158 0.56 21.96 10.98
CA LEU A 158 -0.58 21.04 10.98
C LEU A 158 -0.07 19.61 10.77
N LEU A 159 -0.32 18.74 11.74
CA LEU A 159 0.17 17.36 11.76
C LEU A 159 -0.98 16.35 11.91
N PHE A 160 -0.81 15.20 11.26
CA PHE A 160 -1.76 14.08 11.27
C PHE A 160 -1.10 12.86 11.93
N PRO A 161 -1.22 12.69 13.26
CA PRO A 161 -0.53 11.63 14.01
C PRO A 161 -1.04 10.21 13.68
N GLU A 162 -2.19 10.07 13.01
CA GLU A 162 -2.67 8.76 12.51
C GLU A 162 -1.79 8.20 11.37
N GLU A 163 -1.02 9.07 10.70
CA GLU A 163 -0.14 8.78 9.54
C GLU A 163 -0.80 8.17 8.30
N ALA A 164 -2.05 7.71 8.42
CA ALA A 164 -2.87 7.20 7.33
C ALA A 164 -4.33 7.58 7.57
N ALA A 165 -5.05 7.86 6.48
CA ALA A 165 -6.47 8.21 6.57
C ALA A 165 -7.35 7.02 6.95
N THR A 166 -8.37 7.26 7.77
CA THR A 166 -9.45 6.30 8.09
C THR A 166 -10.77 6.72 7.44
N ASN A 167 -11.81 5.89 7.55
CA ASN A 167 -13.15 6.27 7.11
C ASN A 167 -13.84 7.29 8.05
N GLY A 168 -13.23 7.62 9.20
CA GLY A 168 -13.75 8.60 10.17
C GLY A 168 -15.02 8.19 10.92
N ARG A 169 -15.52 6.95 10.76
CA ARG A 169 -16.82 6.49 11.33
C ARG A 169 -16.68 5.57 12.52
N ALA A 170 -15.69 4.66 12.49
CA ALA A 170 -15.56 3.62 13.52
C ALA A 170 -14.56 3.96 14.62
N GLY A 171 -13.44 4.59 14.27
CA GLY A 171 -12.36 4.85 15.21
C GLY A 171 -11.20 5.62 14.60
N LEU A 172 -10.32 6.08 15.48
CA LEU A 172 -9.03 6.68 15.13
C LEU A 172 -7.94 5.64 15.21
N LEU A 173 -6.96 5.72 14.31
CA LEU A 173 -5.72 4.95 14.45
C LEU A 173 -4.93 5.43 15.68
N ARG A 174 -4.07 4.55 16.17
CA ARG A 174 -3.11 4.89 17.22
C ARG A 174 -2.23 6.04 16.74
N PHE A 175 -2.18 7.10 17.53
CA PHE A 175 -1.36 8.25 17.24
C PHE A 175 0.12 7.92 17.43
N SER A 176 0.96 8.31 16.48
CA SER A 176 2.40 8.29 16.67
C SER A 176 2.83 9.38 17.65
N SER A 177 3.91 9.13 18.38
CA SER A 177 4.38 10.01 19.46
C SER A 177 5.27 11.16 18.98
N TRP A 178 5.83 11.09 17.77
CA TRP A 178 6.75 12.10 17.28
C TRP A 178 6.16 13.51 17.11
N PRO A 179 4.89 13.73 16.70
CA PRO A 179 4.31 15.08 16.60
C PRO A 179 4.26 15.78 17.96
N PHE A 180 4.05 14.98 19.01
CA PHE A 180 3.94 15.45 20.39
C PHE A 180 5.29 15.80 20.98
N SER A 181 6.40 15.33 20.40
CA SER A 181 7.76 15.68 20.82
C SER A 181 8.25 17.04 20.31
N ILE A 182 7.48 17.76 19.50
CA ILE A 182 7.88 19.05 18.89
C ILE A 182 7.65 20.21 19.86
N LEU A 183 6.44 20.33 20.42
CA LEU A 183 6.06 21.36 21.38
C LEU A 183 5.20 20.76 22.50
N ASP A 184 5.22 21.41 23.66
CA ASP A 184 4.47 20.98 24.84
C ASP A 184 3.01 21.42 24.84
N VAL A 185 2.59 22.29 23.90
CA VAL A 185 1.19 22.71 23.77
C VAL A 185 0.73 22.45 22.35
N VAL A 186 -0.33 21.66 22.22
CA VAL A 186 -0.96 21.34 20.92
C VAL A 186 -2.43 21.72 20.95
N GLN A 187 -3.00 22.08 19.80
CA GLN A 187 -4.44 22.31 19.67
C GLN A 187 -5.05 21.24 18.77
N PRO A 188 -5.88 20.33 19.33
CA PRO A 188 -6.55 19.32 18.54
C PRO A 188 -7.65 19.92 17.64
N VAL A 189 -7.84 19.32 16.47
CA VAL A 189 -8.81 19.71 15.45
C VAL A 189 -9.59 18.47 15.01
N ALA A 190 -10.87 18.44 15.33
CA ALA A 190 -11.76 17.37 14.91
C ALA A 190 -12.29 17.66 13.50
N LEU A 191 -12.05 16.70 12.60
CA LEU A 191 -12.46 16.74 11.21
C LEU A 191 -13.50 15.65 10.94
N GLN A 192 -14.68 16.05 10.49
CA GLN A 192 -15.71 15.14 10.00
C GLN A 192 -15.99 15.46 8.54
N VAL A 193 -16.12 14.42 7.72
CA VAL A 193 -16.33 14.58 6.28
C VAL A 193 -17.56 13.80 5.87
N GLN A 194 -18.47 14.47 5.17
CA GLN A 194 -19.70 13.90 4.69
C GLN A 194 -19.76 14.01 3.17
N ARG A 195 -20.10 12.90 2.52
CA ARG A 195 -20.24 12.79 1.08
C ARG A 195 -21.49 11.98 0.76
N PRO A 196 -22.38 12.44 -0.13
CA PRO A 196 -23.53 11.67 -0.55
C PRO A 196 -23.12 10.61 -1.58
N LEU A 197 -23.94 9.57 -1.71
CA LEU A 197 -23.91 8.51 -2.75
C LEU A 197 -22.71 7.54 -2.72
N ILE A 198 -21.51 7.99 -2.38
CA ILE A 198 -20.29 7.17 -2.35
C ILE A 198 -19.50 7.35 -1.05
N THR A 199 -18.64 6.40 -0.75
CA THR A 199 -17.73 6.49 0.41
C THR A 199 -16.74 7.66 0.26
N VAL A 200 -16.37 8.24 1.40
CA VAL A 200 -15.55 9.46 1.48
C VAL A 200 -14.12 9.21 1.01
N SER A 201 -13.51 8.11 1.45
CA SER A 201 -12.22 7.68 0.95
C SER A 201 -12.12 6.16 0.96
N VAL A 202 -11.47 5.61 -0.05
CA VAL A 202 -11.14 4.18 -0.11
C VAL A 202 -9.69 3.99 0.28
N ALA A 203 -9.40 3.00 1.12
CA ALA A 203 -8.11 2.84 1.77
C ALA A 203 -6.90 2.74 0.82
N ASP A 204 -7.13 2.29 -0.42
CA ASP A 204 -6.12 2.10 -1.47
C ASP A 204 -6.20 3.14 -2.61
N SER A 205 -7.03 4.18 -2.46
CA SER A 205 -7.21 5.19 -3.50
C SER A 205 -6.03 6.15 -3.57
N SER A 206 -5.55 6.43 -4.78
CA SER A 206 -4.62 7.53 -5.00
C SER A 206 -5.32 8.89 -4.76
N TRP A 207 -4.52 9.92 -4.46
CA TRP A 207 -5.05 11.28 -4.31
C TRP A 207 -5.68 11.82 -5.61
N ILE A 208 -5.18 11.41 -6.78
CA ILE A 208 -5.73 11.80 -8.09
C ILE A 208 -7.11 11.17 -8.29
N THR A 209 -7.24 9.88 -7.96
CA THR A 209 -8.52 9.18 -7.99
C THR A 209 -9.51 9.88 -7.05
N GLU A 210 -9.09 10.23 -5.83
CA GLU A 210 -9.96 10.99 -4.91
C GLU A 210 -10.32 12.39 -5.44
N LEU A 211 -9.44 13.04 -6.20
CA LEU A 211 -9.72 14.34 -6.84
C LEU A 211 -10.85 14.19 -7.85
N PHE A 212 -10.76 13.22 -8.76
CA PHE A 212 -11.81 12.97 -9.75
C PHE A 212 -13.14 12.64 -9.08
N TRP A 213 -13.14 11.80 -8.04
CA TRP A 213 -14.36 11.51 -7.30
C TRP A 213 -14.93 12.73 -6.60
N THR A 214 -14.08 13.58 -6.03
CA THR A 214 -14.49 14.85 -5.42
C THR A 214 -15.18 15.77 -6.42
N PHE A 215 -14.70 15.83 -7.65
CA PHE A 215 -15.32 16.64 -8.71
C PHE A 215 -16.58 16.00 -9.28
N PHE A 216 -16.65 14.68 -9.31
CA PHE A 216 -17.81 13.93 -9.79
C PHE A 216 -19.01 14.01 -8.83
N VAL A 217 -18.80 13.91 -7.51
CA VAL A 217 -19.89 13.96 -6.53
C VAL A 217 -20.50 15.35 -6.40
N PRO A 218 -21.79 15.49 -6.06
CA PRO A 218 -22.44 16.80 -6.07
C PRO A 218 -21.78 17.76 -5.07
N PHE A 219 -21.43 17.27 -3.89
CA PHE A 219 -20.70 18.03 -2.88
C PHE A 219 -20.02 17.10 -1.87
N THR A 220 -19.00 17.62 -1.18
CA THR A 220 -18.37 17.03 0.01
C THR A 220 -18.31 18.12 1.08
N VAL A 221 -18.88 17.85 2.24
CA VAL A 221 -18.92 18.79 3.36
C VAL A 221 -17.87 18.39 4.39
N TYR A 222 -16.98 19.32 4.70
CA TYR A 222 -16.00 19.22 5.77
C TYR A 222 -16.48 20.03 6.96
N GLN A 223 -16.69 19.36 8.08
CA GLN A 223 -16.98 19.99 9.36
C GLN A 223 -15.70 20.01 10.18
N VAL A 224 -15.19 21.21 10.45
CA VAL A 224 -13.97 21.45 11.20
C VAL A 224 -14.33 22.01 12.56
N ARG A 225 -13.90 21.34 13.62
CA ARG A 225 -14.14 21.78 15.00
C ARG A 225 -12.83 21.94 15.75
N TRP A 226 -12.57 23.15 16.23
CA TRP A 226 -11.41 23.48 17.04
C TRP A 226 -11.64 23.07 18.49
N MET A 227 -10.71 22.31 19.06
CA MET A 227 -10.73 21.93 20.47
C MET A 227 -9.89 22.89 21.32
N PRO A 228 -10.06 22.91 22.65
CA PRO A 228 -9.17 23.66 23.54
C PRO A 228 -7.71 23.20 23.39
N SER A 229 -6.77 24.13 23.59
CA SER A 229 -5.35 23.80 23.62
C SER A 229 -5.07 22.84 24.78
N VAL A 230 -4.21 21.86 24.53
CA VAL A 230 -3.87 20.80 25.46
C VAL A 230 -2.39 20.92 25.78
N PRO A 231 -2.03 21.37 26.99
CA PRO A 231 -0.66 21.34 27.46
C PRO A 231 -0.25 19.91 27.86
N ARG A 232 1.04 19.62 27.71
CA ARG A 232 1.72 18.45 28.27
C ARG A 232 1.75 18.58 29.79
N ARG A 233 1.49 17.49 30.49
CA ARG A 233 1.58 17.43 31.96
C ARG A 233 3.05 17.29 32.39
N ALA A 234 3.35 17.67 33.63
CA ALA A 234 4.67 17.42 34.21
C ALA A 234 4.99 15.91 34.14
N GLU A 235 6.21 15.57 33.70
CA GLU A 235 6.71 14.19 33.56
C GLU A 235 5.96 13.28 32.57
N GLU A 236 5.06 13.83 31.75
CA GLU A 236 4.33 13.05 30.75
C GLU A 236 5.20 12.76 29.52
N LEU A 237 5.36 11.46 29.21
CA LEU A 237 6.06 11.01 28.01
C LEU A 237 5.26 11.38 26.75
N SER A 238 5.94 11.54 25.62
CA SER A 238 5.28 11.88 24.35
C SER A 238 4.26 10.83 23.90
N GLU A 239 4.46 9.56 24.27
CA GLU A 239 3.51 8.47 23.99
C GLU A 239 2.21 8.63 24.80
N ASP A 240 2.33 8.90 26.10
CA ASP A 240 1.17 9.12 26.98
C ASP A 240 0.41 10.39 26.57
N PHE A 241 1.15 11.44 26.19
CA PHE A 241 0.54 12.66 25.67
C PHE A 241 -0.21 12.40 24.36
N ALA A 242 0.36 11.62 23.44
CA ALA A 242 -0.29 11.23 22.19
C ALA A 242 -1.58 10.45 22.44
N LEU A 243 -1.54 9.46 23.35
CA LEU A 243 -2.71 8.65 23.73
C LEU A 243 -3.81 9.52 24.34
N ARG A 244 -3.46 10.43 25.26
CA ARG A 244 -4.41 11.34 25.88
C ARG A 244 -5.08 12.26 24.86
N VAL A 245 -4.32 12.81 23.92
CA VAL A 245 -4.88 13.66 22.85
C VAL A 245 -5.73 12.84 21.88
N GLN A 246 -5.34 11.60 21.57
CA GLN A 246 -6.14 10.66 20.78
C GLN A 246 -7.49 10.38 21.43
N GLU A 247 -7.52 10.09 22.74
CA GLU A 247 -8.74 9.83 23.50
C GLU A 247 -9.65 11.06 23.54
N LEU A 248 -9.10 12.25 23.76
CA LEU A 248 -9.86 13.51 23.73
C LEU A 248 -10.50 13.73 22.34
N LEU A 249 -9.74 13.52 21.26
CA LEU A 249 -10.23 13.70 19.90
C LEU A 249 -11.28 12.63 19.53
N ALA A 250 -11.07 11.38 19.96
CA ALA A 250 -12.01 10.28 19.76
C ALA A 250 -13.35 10.56 20.46
N MET A 251 -13.31 11.05 21.71
CA MET A 251 -14.51 11.46 22.44
C MET A 251 -15.27 12.60 21.72
N GLU A 252 -14.56 13.60 21.21
CA GLU A 252 -15.16 14.72 20.48
C GLU A 252 -15.79 14.29 19.14
N LEU A 253 -15.16 13.33 18.45
CA LEU A 253 -15.67 12.76 17.21
C LEU A 253 -16.79 11.72 17.43
N GLY A 254 -16.95 11.22 18.66
CA GLY A 254 -17.89 10.12 18.99
C GLY A 254 -17.44 8.76 18.47
N VAL A 255 -16.13 8.53 18.31
CA VAL A 255 -15.53 7.29 17.78
C VAL A 255 -14.59 6.65 18.79
N VAL A 256 -14.11 5.43 18.51
CA VAL A 256 -13.21 4.69 19.41
C VAL A 256 -11.74 5.01 19.13
N SER A 257 -10.93 5.24 20.17
CA SER A 257 -9.47 5.26 20.06
C SER A 257 -8.93 3.83 19.95
N THR A 258 -8.37 3.46 18.81
CA THR A 258 -7.85 2.10 18.58
C THR A 258 -6.35 2.00 18.85
N GLN A 259 -5.85 0.76 18.98
CA GLN A 259 -4.42 0.46 19.05
C GLN A 259 -3.82 0.12 17.68
N LEU A 260 -4.62 0.17 16.61
CA LEU A 260 -4.19 -0.14 15.26
C LEU A 260 -3.41 1.03 14.68
N THR A 261 -2.24 0.74 14.11
CA THR A 261 -1.32 1.72 13.54
C THR A 261 -1.49 1.84 12.02
N ALA A 262 -0.90 2.88 11.43
CA ALA A 262 -0.79 3.00 9.97
C ALA A 262 -0.04 1.82 9.33
N ALA A 263 0.90 1.19 10.04
CA ALA A 263 1.59 -0.01 9.57
C ALA A 263 0.64 -1.21 9.51
N ASP A 264 -0.23 -1.37 10.51
CA ASP A 264 -1.25 -2.43 10.51
C ASP A 264 -2.24 -2.25 9.36
N LYS A 265 -2.62 -0.99 9.05
CA LYS A 265 -3.40 -0.67 7.85
C LYS A 265 -2.67 -1.13 6.58
N ALA A 266 -1.40 -0.75 6.42
CA ALA A 266 -0.62 -1.08 5.23
C ALA A 266 -0.47 -2.60 5.07
N GLU A 267 -0.26 -3.32 6.17
CA GLU A 267 -0.22 -4.78 6.17
C GLU A 267 -1.59 -5.39 5.80
N HIS A 268 -2.68 -4.91 6.40
CA HIS A 268 -4.03 -5.38 6.10
C HIS A 268 -4.38 -5.21 4.61
N MET A 269 -4.03 -4.05 4.01
CA MET A 269 -4.21 -3.81 2.58
C MET A 269 -3.35 -4.73 1.73
N LYS A 270 -2.09 -4.98 2.12
CA LYS A 270 -1.23 -5.94 1.43
C LYS A 270 -1.84 -7.34 1.43
N ARG A 271 -2.39 -7.79 2.56
CA ARG A 271 -3.07 -9.10 2.67
C ARG A 271 -4.29 -9.17 1.76
N LEU A 272 -5.13 -8.13 1.74
CA LEU A 272 -6.34 -8.09 0.91
C LEU A 272 -6.03 -8.17 -0.59
N ARG A 273 -4.96 -7.51 -1.04
CA ARG A 273 -4.49 -7.61 -2.44
C ARG A 273 -4.07 -9.05 -2.78
N HIS A 274 -3.32 -9.71 -1.89
CA HIS A 274 -2.89 -11.08 -2.14
C HIS A 274 -4.04 -12.10 -2.10
N SER A 275 -5.02 -11.93 -1.20
CA SER A 275 -6.18 -12.83 -1.14
C SER A 275 -7.11 -12.69 -2.34
N SER A 276 -7.23 -11.48 -2.90
CA SER A 276 -8.09 -11.21 -4.06
C SER A 276 -7.56 -11.81 -5.36
N HIS A 277 -6.26 -12.13 -5.42
CA HIS A 277 -5.60 -12.73 -6.59
C HIS A 277 -5.49 -14.26 -6.55
N LEU A 278 -5.92 -14.92 -5.49
CA LEU A 278 -6.03 -16.38 -5.50
C LEU A 278 -7.30 -16.76 -6.30
N PRO A 279 -7.19 -17.46 -7.44
CA PRO A 279 -8.37 -18.03 -8.08
C PRO A 279 -9.03 -18.94 -7.04
N LEU A 280 -10.33 -18.74 -6.86
CA LEU A 280 -11.18 -19.53 -5.99
C LEU A 280 -10.89 -21.02 -6.27
N ALA A 281 -10.09 -21.66 -5.42
CA ALA A 281 -9.93 -23.10 -5.49
C ALA A 281 -11.34 -23.68 -5.29
N PRO A 282 -11.83 -24.55 -6.19
CA PRO A 282 -13.15 -25.12 -6.02
C PRO A 282 -13.15 -25.84 -4.67
N ALA A 283 -14.02 -25.38 -3.76
CA ALA A 283 -14.26 -26.05 -2.50
C ALA A 283 -14.52 -27.53 -2.81
N SER A 284 -13.78 -28.41 -2.15
CA SER A 284 -13.90 -29.86 -2.29
C SER A 284 -15.30 -30.32 -1.90
N SER A 285 -16.23 -30.34 -2.84
CA SER A 285 -17.48 -31.07 -2.72
C SER A 285 -17.27 -32.51 -3.16
N GLN A 286 -17.67 -33.41 -2.27
CA GLN A 286 -17.54 -34.86 -2.32
C GLN A 286 -18.04 -35.49 -3.64
N PRO A 287 -17.49 -36.65 -4.06
CA PRO A 287 -17.88 -37.28 -5.30
C PRO A 287 -19.18 -38.08 -5.09
N LEU A 288 -20.26 -37.70 -5.78
CA LEU A 288 -21.33 -38.63 -6.09
C LEU A 288 -21.53 -38.66 -7.60
N ALA A 289 -21.09 -39.77 -8.19
CA ALA A 289 -21.27 -40.09 -9.59
C ALA A 289 -22.75 -40.37 -9.89
N ALA A 290 -23.31 -39.74 -10.93
CA ALA A 290 -24.19 -40.39 -11.91
C ALA A 290 -24.49 -39.47 -13.11
N ARG A 291 -24.05 -39.94 -14.28
CA ARG A 291 -24.44 -39.59 -15.65
C ARG A 291 -25.82 -38.93 -15.84
N LEU A 292 -25.86 -37.94 -16.74
CA LEU A 292 -26.61 -38.06 -18.00
C LEU A 292 -26.09 -37.03 -19.04
N ARG A 293 -25.61 -37.57 -20.17
CA ARG A 293 -25.37 -36.84 -21.42
C ARG A 293 -26.73 -36.49 -22.03
N MET A 294 -26.91 -35.25 -22.48
CA MET A 294 -27.63 -34.96 -23.71
C MET A 294 -27.09 -33.69 -24.34
N THR A 295 -26.84 -33.79 -25.64
CA THR A 295 -26.30 -32.81 -26.56
C THR A 295 -27.37 -31.81 -26.95
N SER A 296 -27.02 -30.53 -27.06
CA SER A 296 -27.72 -29.58 -27.95
C SER A 296 -26.74 -28.51 -28.40
N SER A 297 -26.19 -28.75 -29.59
CA SER A 297 -25.54 -27.76 -30.44
C SER A 297 -26.58 -26.80 -30.99
N LEU A 298 -26.37 -25.48 -30.88
CA LEU A 298 -26.75 -24.48 -31.86
C LEU A 298 -25.85 -23.24 -31.68
N SER A 299 -25.14 -22.90 -32.74
CA SER A 299 -24.09 -21.88 -32.84
C SER A 299 -24.60 -20.44 -32.80
N GLY A 300 -23.78 -19.51 -32.29
CA GLY A 300 -24.05 -18.07 -32.34
C GLY A 300 -22.93 -17.17 -31.81
N ILE A 301 -21.87 -16.99 -32.62
CA ILE A 301 -21.11 -15.75 -32.86
C ILE A 301 -20.34 -15.12 -31.66
N GLY A 302 -19.02 -15.37 -31.66
CA GLY A 302 -18.01 -14.31 -31.53
C GLY A 302 -17.56 -13.85 -30.13
N SER A 303 -16.78 -14.68 -29.41
CA SER A 303 -15.78 -14.18 -28.44
C SER A 303 -14.72 -15.25 -28.15
N PHE A 304 -13.74 -15.41 -29.04
CA PHE A 304 -12.59 -16.32 -28.90
C PHE A 304 -11.25 -15.58 -28.73
N ALA A 305 -11.26 -14.30 -28.35
CA ALA A 305 -10.02 -13.52 -28.24
C ALA A 305 -9.24 -13.65 -26.91
N PRO A 306 -9.85 -13.84 -25.72
CA PRO A 306 -9.09 -13.76 -24.46
C PRO A 306 -8.40 -15.07 -24.07
N GLU A 307 -8.95 -16.23 -24.43
CA GLU A 307 -8.35 -17.54 -24.10
C GLU A 307 -7.11 -17.83 -24.96
N ASP A 308 -7.16 -17.52 -26.25
CA ASP A 308 -6.03 -17.70 -27.16
C ASP A 308 -4.85 -16.80 -26.79
N ALA A 309 -5.10 -15.54 -26.42
CA ALA A 309 -4.07 -14.64 -25.91
C ALA A 309 -3.40 -15.20 -24.64
N ARG A 310 -4.18 -15.77 -23.72
CA ARG A 310 -3.66 -16.36 -22.49
C ARG A 310 -2.84 -17.62 -22.77
N ILE A 311 -3.32 -18.52 -23.61
CA ILE A 311 -2.60 -19.74 -24.02
C ILE A 311 -1.30 -19.38 -24.74
N THR A 312 -1.31 -18.31 -25.55
CA THR A 312 -0.11 -17.84 -26.25
C THR A 312 0.96 -17.33 -25.29
N THR A 313 0.58 -16.58 -24.25
CA THR A 313 1.53 -16.12 -23.22
C THR A 313 2.12 -17.27 -22.41
N MET A 314 1.27 -18.24 -22.03
CA MET A 314 1.71 -19.44 -21.32
C MET A 314 2.63 -20.31 -22.20
N ALA A 315 2.35 -20.41 -23.50
CA ALA A 315 3.18 -21.17 -24.43
C ALA A 315 4.58 -20.58 -24.57
N GLN A 316 4.70 -19.25 -24.57
CA GLN A 316 5.99 -18.58 -24.62
C GLN A 316 6.81 -18.84 -23.34
N GLN A 317 6.16 -18.85 -22.18
CA GLN A 317 6.81 -19.19 -20.91
C GLN A 317 7.34 -20.62 -20.88
N VAL A 318 6.62 -21.58 -21.45
CA VAL A 318 7.12 -22.96 -21.59
C VAL A 318 8.28 -23.04 -22.59
N LYS A 319 8.24 -22.29 -23.70
CA LYS A 319 9.31 -22.24 -24.72
C LYS A 319 10.61 -21.63 -24.18
N GLU A 320 10.53 -20.68 -23.24
CA GLU A 320 11.71 -20.14 -22.54
C GLU A 320 12.41 -21.19 -21.67
N VAL A 321 11.65 -22.13 -21.10
CA VAL A 321 12.18 -23.20 -20.24
C VAL A 321 12.62 -24.43 -21.05
N LEU A 322 11.92 -24.72 -22.15
CA LEU A 322 12.14 -25.86 -23.04
C LEU A 322 12.30 -25.38 -24.51
N PRO A 323 13.46 -24.82 -24.88
CA PRO A 323 13.66 -24.18 -26.19
C PRO A 323 13.54 -25.15 -27.37
N HIS A 324 13.82 -26.44 -27.16
CA HIS A 324 13.82 -27.47 -28.21
C HIS A 324 12.43 -28.00 -28.58
N VAL A 325 11.37 -27.61 -27.87
CA VAL A 325 10.00 -28.08 -28.10
C VAL A 325 9.28 -27.13 -29.08
N PRO A 326 8.65 -27.62 -30.17
CA PRO A 326 7.87 -26.78 -31.06
C PRO A 326 6.71 -26.08 -30.34
N LEU A 327 6.48 -24.80 -30.64
CA LEU A 327 5.44 -23.98 -30.00
C LEU A 327 4.02 -24.56 -30.20
N GLU A 328 3.78 -25.22 -31.32
CA GLU A 328 2.47 -25.83 -31.62
C GLU A 328 2.16 -27.03 -30.71
N VAL A 329 3.18 -27.79 -30.30
CA VAL A 329 3.01 -28.90 -29.35
C VAL A 329 2.69 -28.34 -27.97
N ILE A 330 3.40 -27.28 -27.55
CA ILE A 330 3.17 -26.59 -26.28
C ILE A 330 1.75 -26.03 -26.22
N ARG A 331 1.28 -25.36 -27.27
CA ARG A 331 -0.09 -24.80 -27.35
C ARG A 331 -1.15 -25.90 -27.28
N THR A 332 -0.93 -27.01 -27.98
CA THR A 332 -1.87 -28.14 -28.00
C THR A 332 -2.03 -28.77 -26.63
N ASP A 333 -0.93 -28.93 -25.88
CA ASP A 333 -0.99 -29.46 -24.51
C ASP A 333 -1.56 -28.43 -23.53
N LEU A 334 -1.19 -27.14 -23.66
CA LEU A 334 -1.76 -26.06 -22.84
C LEU A 334 -3.26 -25.85 -23.04
N ALA A 335 -3.78 -26.11 -24.24
CA ALA A 335 -5.22 -26.09 -24.48
C ALA A 335 -5.96 -27.18 -23.68
N GLN A 336 -5.27 -28.24 -23.27
CA GLN A 336 -5.82 -29.35 -22.47
C GLN A 336 -5.55 -29.18 -20.97
N THR A 337 -4.34 -28.77 -20.59
CA THR A 337 -3.90 -28.67 -19.19
C THR A 337 -4.22 -27.32 -18.55
N ASN A 338 -4.29 -26.25 -19.36
CA ASN A 338 -4.43 -24.86 -18.93
C ASN A 338 -3.43 -24.45 -17.82
N CYS A 339 -2.26 -25.10 -17.79
CA CYS A 339 -1.26 -24.97 -16.73
C CYS A 339 0.17 -25.21 -17.27
N VAL A 340 1.04 -24.21 -17.11
CA VAL A 340 2.45 -24.22 -17.55
C VAL A 340 3.23 -25.37 -16.92
N ASP A 341 3.12 -25.55 -15.61
CA ASP A 341 3.90 -26.55 -14.86
C ASP A 341 3.51 -27.98 -15.23
N THR A 342 2.22 -28.23 -15.45
CA THR A 342 1.72 -29.53 -15.90
C THR A 342 2.16 -29.84 -17.32
N THR A 343 2.17 -28.85 -18.21
CA THR A 343 2.67 -29.02 -19.59
C THR A 343 4.18 -29.26 -19.62
N ILE A 344 4.97 -28.57 -18.81
CA ILE A 344 6.41 -28.84 -18.66
C ILE A 344 6.65 -30.28 -18.17
N ALA A 345 5.89 -30.72 -17.16
CA ALA A 345 5.99 -32.09 -16.65
C ALA A 345 5.61 -33.13 -17.72
N ASN A 346 4.51 -32.93 -18.45
CA ASN A 346 4.07 -33.84 -19.52
C ASN A 346 5.11 -33.97 -20.66
N LEU A 347 5.75 -32.86 -21.03
CA LEU A 347 6.80 -32.83 -22.05
C LEU A 347 8.09 -33.51 -21.58
N LEU A 348 8.47 -33.34 -20.30
CA LEU A 348 9.66 -33.98 -19.71
C LEU A 348 9.45 -35.46 -19.42
N GLU A 349 8.23 -35.87 -19.06
CA GLU A 349 7.85 -37.27 -18.83
C GLU A 349 7.57 -38.05 -20.13
N GLY A 350 7.65 -37.39 -21.30
CA GLY A 350 7.46 -38.01 -22.61
C GLY A 350 6.01 -38.42 -22.93
N ARG A 351 5.03 -37.87 -22.20
CA ARG A 351 3.59 -38.13 -22.44
C ARG A 351 3.09 -37.46 -23.71
N VAL A 352 3.77 -36.40 -24.15
CA VAL A 352 3.53 -35.71 -25.41
C VAL A 352 4.74 -35.95 -26.33
N PRO A 353 4.60 -36.75 -27.39
CA PRO A 353 5.68 -36.98 -28.33
C PRO A 353 5.91 -35.73 -29.18
N PHE A 354 7.16 -35.26 -29.24
CA PHE A 354 7.55 -34.16 -30.13
C PHE A 354 8.88 -34.49 -30.80
N PHE A 355 9.07 -33.94 -32.01
CA PHE A 355 10.36 -33.94 -32.68
C PHE A 355 11.09 -32.64 -32.32
N PRO A 356 12.30 -32.71 -31.74
CA PRO A 356 13.07 -31.51 -31.40
C PRO A 356 13.37 -30.68 -32.64
N GLU A 357 13.15 -29.36 -32.57
CA GLU A 357 13.65 -28.43 -33.59
C GLU A 357 15.18 -28.40 -33.51
N SER A 358 15.86 -28.98 -34.50
CA SER A 358 17.31 -28.91 -34.63
C SER A 358 17.68 -27.54 -35.22
N GLU A 359 18.54 -26.79 -34.53
CA GLU A 359 19.10 -25.53 -35.04
C GLU A 359 19.82 -25.80 -36.37
N ALA A 360 19.36 -25.15 -37.44
CA ALA A 360 19.98 -25.22 -38.75
C ALA A 360 21.09 -24.17 -38.89
N GLY A 361 22.32 -24.64 -39.06
CA GLY A 361 23.55 -23.88 -39.42
C GLY A 361 24.54 -23.79 -38.24
N THR A 362 25.74 -24.34 -38.25
CA THR A 362 26.65 -24.73 -39.36
C THR A 362 27.69 -25.73 -38.81
N ASP A 363 28.14 -26.64 -39.68
CA ASP A 363 29.36 -27.47 -39.63
C ASP A 363 29.42 -28.76 -38.76
N LEU A 364 29.22 -29.88 -39.48
CA LEU A 364 29.68 -31.25 -39.23
C LEU A 364 31.20 -31.40 -39.55
N PRO A 365 31.93 -32.49 -39.17
CA PRO A 365 31.41 -33.85 -38.99
C PRO A 365 31.92 -34.68 -37.80
N ALA A 366 31.13 -35.74 -37.56
CA ALA A 366 31.33 -36.90 -36.69
C ALA A 366 32.55 -37.79 -37.09
N PRO A 367 32.75 -39.03 -36.58
CA PRO A 367 32.09 -39.74 -35.46
C PRO A 367 33.05 -40.57 -34.56
N SER A 368 32.46 -41.26 -33.56
CA SER A 368 32.69 -42.70 -33.25
C SER A 368 33.31 -43.09 -31.89
N THR A 369 32.53 -43.95 -31.22
CA THR A 369 32.90 -45.20 -30.49
C THR A 369 33.58 -45.20 -29.11
N SER A 370 32.80 -45.76 -28.18
CA SER A 370 33.09 -46.92 -27.31
C SER A 370 34.03 -46.82 -26.08
N TRP A 371 33.39 -47.17 -24.95
CA TRP A 371 33.82 -48.17 -23.96
C TRP A 371 35.01 -47.90 -23.01
N ALA A 372 34.63 -47.88 -21.72
CA ALA A 372 35.11 -48.75 -20.63
C ALA A 372 36.41 -48.43 -19.84
N ALA A 373 36.24 -48.64 -18.53
CA ALA A 373 37.16 -49.23 -17.54
C ALA A 373 38.19 -48.37 -16.78
N SER A 374 37.91 -48.24 -15.48
CA SER A 374 38.71 -48.68 -14.30
C SER A 374 40.12 -48.12 -13.97
N GLY A 375 40.31 -47.84 -12.67
CA GLY A 375 41.59 -47.83 -11.94
C GLY A 375 41.80 -46.58 -11.08
N SER A 376 41.49 -46.57 -9.78
CA SER A 376 42.31 -47.00 -8.61
C SER A 376 43.30 -45.92 -8.09
N GLY A 377 43.33 -45.71 -6.76
CA GLY A 377 44.55 -45.24 -6.05
C GLY A 377 44.45 -43.99 -5.16
N ILE A 378 43.94 -44.15 -3.93
CA ILE A 378 44.51 -43.80 -2.60
C ILE A 378 45.36 -42.51 -2.39
N GLN A 379 45.05 -41.84 -1.25
CA GLN A 379 45.90 -41.12 -0.25
C GLN A 379 45.79 -39.58 -0.10
N GLY A 380 45.25 -39.17 1.06
CA GLY A 380 46.00 -38.40 2.07
C GLY A 380 46.04 -36.85 2.02
N SER A 381 45.42 -36.25 3.03
CA SER A 381 45.92 -35.11 3.85
C SER A 381 45.24 -33.73 3.77
N VAL A 382 44.77 -33.34 4.96
CA VAL A 382 44.46 -32.05 5.59
C VAL A 382 44.63 -30.75 4.79
N ALA A 383 43.58 -29.91 4.75
CA ALA A 383 43.68 -28.46 4.56
C ALA A 383 42.59 -27.68 5.32
N LEU A 384 43.04 -26.61 6.00
CA LEU A 384 42.31 -25.56 6.74
C LEU A 384 41.14 -24.91 5.95
N PRO A 385 40.13 -24.30 6.63
CA PRO A 385 38.95 -23.77 5.95
C PRO A 385 39.25 -22.43 5.28
N SER A 386 39.25 -22.44 3.95
CA SER A 386 39.34 -21.23 3.12
C SER A 386 38.01 -20.48 3.11
N SER A 387 38.06 -19.22 3.55
CA SER A 387 36.98 -18.24 3.47
C SER A 387 36.87 -17.69 2.04
N LYS A 388 36.00 -18.29 1.22
CA LYS A 388 35.36 -17.71 0.01
C LYS A 388 34.34 -18.73 -0.52
N PRO A 389 33.07 -18.36 -0.81
CA PRO A 389 32.13 -19.31 -1.38
C PRO A 389 32.55 -19.60 -2.83
N ALA A 390 33.17 -20.76 -3.06
CA ALA A 390 33.39 -21.27 -4.39
C ALA A 390 32.03 -21.56 -5.04
N THR A 391 31.71 -20.83 -6.11
CA THR A 391 30.62 -21.15 -7.04
C THR A 391 30.91 -22.50 -7.71
N LYS A 392 30.48 -23.60 -7.08
CA LYS A 392 30.48 -24.93 -7.69
C LYS A 392 29.06 -25.31 -8.07
N GLN A 393 28.86 -25.40 -9.38
CA GLN A 393 27.83 -26.09 -10.16
C GLN A 393 26.40 -26.19 -9.58
N PHE A 394 25.45 -25.65 -10.34
CA PHE A 394 24.01 -25.84 -10.11
C PHE A 394 23.67 -27.34 -10.27
N ALA A 395 23.03 -27.94 -9.26
CA ALA A 395 22.68 -29.36 -9.30
C ALA A 395 21.66 -29.66 -10.39
N LYS A 396 21.83 -30.80 -11.08
CA LYS A 396 21.04 -31.17 -12.27
C LYS A 396 19.59 -31.51 -11.93
N SER A 397 19.28 -31.97 -10.72
CA SER A 397 17.90 -32.25 -10.30
C SER A 397 17.30 -31.15 -9.40
N PRO A 398 15.99 -30.87 -9.51
CA PRO A 398 15.30 -29.89 -8.65
C PRO A 398 15.35 -30.25 -7.16
N VAL A 399 15.30 -31.55 -6.84
CA VAL A 399 15.32 -32.04 -5.45
C VAL A 399 16.67 -31.78 -4.79
N GLU A 400 17.77 -32.05 -5.49
CA GLU A 400 19.12 -31.76 -4.99
C GLU A 400 19.34 -30.25 -4.81
N ARG A 401 18.77 -29.42 -5.68
CA ARG A 401 18.81 -27.95 -5.52
C ARG A 401 18.08 -27.50 -4.27
N HIS A 402 16.90 -28.06 -3.99
CA HIS A 402 16.14 -27.73 -2.79
C HIS A 402 16.88 -28.15 -1.51
N LEU A 403 17.47 -29.35 -1.49
CA LEU A 403 18.26 -29.84 -0.36
C LEU A 403 19.52 -29.00 -0.15
N SER A 404 20.23 -28.64 -1.21
CA SER A 404 21.40 -27.75 -1.11
C SER A 404 21.04 -26.36 -0.57
N LEU A 405 19.88 -25.80 -0.96
CA LEU A 405 19.39 -24.54 -0.41
C LEU A 405 19.04 -24.65 1.08
N GLN A 406 18.36 -25.72 1.48
CA GLN A 406 18.04 -25.96 2.89
C GLN A 406 19.30 -26.12 3.75
N GLU A 407 20.30 -26.83 3.24
CA GLU A 407 21.58 -27.04 3.91
C GLU A 407 22.36 -25.73 4.05
N ARG A 408 22.44 -24.91 2.99
CA ARG A 408 23.05 -23.57 3.05
C ARG A 408 22.33 -22.66 4.03
N LYS A 409 20.99 -22.68 4.03
CA LYS A 409 20.18 -21.91 4.99
C LYS A 409 20.50 -22.31 6.42
N ARG A 410 20.56 -23.62 6.70
CA ARG A 410 20.89 -24.16 8.02
C ARG A 410 22.30 -23.75 8.48
N ALA A 411 23.31 -23.89 7.60
CA ALA A 411 24.68 -23.48 7.90
C ALA A 411 24.78 -21.98 8.23
N LEU A 412 24.00 -21.13 7.53
CA LEU A 412 23.96 -19.68 7.77
C LEU A 412 23.32 -19.34 9.12
N TYR A 413 22.24 -20.05 9.49
CA TYR A 413 21.63 -19.94 10.82
C TYR A 413 22.59 -20.35 11.94
N ASP A 414 23.32 -21.45 11.75
CA ASP A 414 24.27 -21.95 12.76
C ASP A 414 25.48 -21.01 12.90
N TYR A 415 25.97 -20.45 11.79
CA TYR A 415 27.01 -19.41 11.82
C TYR A 415 26.52 -18.15 12.55
N ALA A 416 25.31 -17.68 12.25
CA ALA A 416 24.73 -16.52 12.92
C ALA A 416 24.54 -16.75 14.43
N ARG A 417 24.11 -17.95 14.84
CA ARG A 417 23.99 -18.35 16.25
C ARG A 417 25.34 -18.35 16.97
N ARG A 418 26.38 -18.91 16.34
CA ARG A 418 27.74 -18.90 16.93
C ARG A 418 28.27 -17.48 17.09
N ARG A 419 28.13 -16.64 16.07
CA ARG A 419 28.55 -15.23 16.13
C ARG A 419 27.78 -14.42 17.17
N PHE A 420 26.48 -14.70 17.32
CA PHE A 420 25.66 -14.08 18.38
C PHE A 420 26.11 -14.53 19.78
N ALA A 421 26.38 -15.83 19.96
CA ALA A 421 26.88 -16.39 21.22
C ALA A 421 28.29 -15.88 21.56
N GLU A 422 29.18 -15.70 20.58
CA GLU A 422 30.50 -15.09 20.79
C GLU A 422 30.37 -13.62 21.22
N LYS A 423 29.50 -12.85 20.56
CA LYS A 423 29.29 -11.43 20.86
C LYS A 423 28.60 -11.20 22.22
N HIS A 424 27.66 -12.06 22.62
CA HIS A 424 26.95 -11.95 23.90
C HIS A 424 27.55 -12.77 25.04
N GLY A 425 28.35 -13.79 24.74
CA GLY A 425 29.14 -14.55 25.72
C GLY A 425 30.34 -13.76 26.22
N ALA A 426 31.02 -13.02 25.34
CA ALA A 426 32.12 -12.11 25.73
C ALA A 426 31.64 -10.93 26.60
N ALA A 427 30.40 -10.46 26.39
CA ALA A 427 29.80 -9.38 27.18
C ALA A 427 29.43 -9.80 28.63
N ARG A 428 29.34 -11.11 28.92
CA ARG A 428 29.07 -11.64 30.28
C ARG A 428 30.33 -11.95 31.08
N ALA A 429 31.49 -12.09 30.44
CA ALA A 429 32.76 -12.37 31.12
C ALA A 429 33.57 -11.12 31.49
N GLY A 430 33.20 -9.94 30.98
CA GLY A 430 33.86 -8.65 31.27
C GLY A 430 33.23 -7.84 32.41
N GLY A 431 32.28 -8.41 33.16
CA GLY A 431 31.61 -7.73 34.27
C GLY A 431 31.55 -8.61 35.50
N SER A 432 32.49 -8.41 36.42
CA SER A 432 32.37 -8.76 37.84
C SER A 432 33.30 -7.82 38.64
N PRO A 433 33.02 -7.63 39.95
CA PRO A 433 32.71 -6.36 40.62
C PRO A 433 33.86 -5.35 40.77
#